data_AF-U6GDV4-F1
#
_entry.id   AF-U6GDV4-F1
#
_cell.length_a   1.000
_cell.length_b   1.000
_cell.length_c   1.000
_cell.angle_alpha   90.00
_cell.angle_beta   90.00
_cell.angle_gamma   90.00
#
_symmetry.space_group_name_H-M   'P 1'
#
loop_
_entity.id
_entity.type
_entity.pdbx_description
1 polymer ?
#
loop_
_entity_poly.entity_id
_entity_poly.type
_entity_poly.pdbx_seq_one_letter_code
_entity_poly.pdbx_strand_id
1 'polypeptide(L)'
;MLDESAESLGISVLPLDEISLPLDVAIDGADEVFKTGNSLVLVKGRGGALMREKLVEIVDEDKLVTDKTFGTTGALPLEIVQFGAQATRRSVLAAIVKVIEEKAPQGGPSEQDPEKAAEALGVSAVYRHCKGSSNQLFVSDNGNFCLDLFFKRPIKDPHKLHDRLINIVDEDKLVTDKTFGTTGALPLEIVQFGAQATRRSVLAAIVKVIEEKAPQGGPSEQDPEKAAEALGVSAVYRHCKGSSNQLFVSDNGNFCLDLFFKRPIKDPHKLHDRLINVVGVVETGIFIGISDLCIVGHSSGTTTRVAL
;
A
#
# COMPACT_ATOMS: atom_id res chain seq x y z
N MET A 1 16.43 4.54 -9.86
CA MET A 1 14.97 4.74 -9.87
C MET A 1 14.30 3.37 -9.77
N LEU A 2 13.07 3.25 -9.25
CA LEU A 2 12.41 1.96 -9.06
C LEU A 2 12.29 1.16 -10.37
N ASP A 3 12.06 1.84 -11.49
CA ASP A 3 11.97 1.24 -12.82
C ASP A 3 13.30 0.60 -13.24
N GLU A 4 14.43 1.29 -13.03
CA GLU A 4 15.78 0.74 -13.29
C GLU A 4 16.10 -0.45 -12.39
N SER A 5 15.60 -0.44 -11.15
CA SER A 5 15.71 -1.57 -10.24
C SER A 5 14.90 -2.74 -10.77
N ALA A 6 13.63 -2.55 -11.12
CA ALA A 6 12.79 -3.59 -11.70
C ALA A 6 13.37 -4.19 -13.00
N GLU A 7 13.86 -3.35 -13.92
CA GLU A 7 14.49 -3.79 -15.16
C GLU A 7 15.80 -4.56 -14.91
N SER A 8 16.59 -4.14 -13.93
CA SER A 8 17.80 -4.87 -13.50
C SER A 8 17.49 -6.25 -12.92
N LEU A 9 16.22 -6.46 -12.56
CA LEU A 9 15.65 -7.67 -11.99
C LEU A 9 14.85 -8.51 -12.99
N GLY A 10 14.89 -8.14 -14.27
CA GLY A 10 14.16 -8.83 -15.33
C GLY A 10 12.65 -8.65 -15.23
N ILE A 11 12.17 -7.74 -14.37
CA ILE A 11 10.77 -7.39 -14.23
C ILE A 11 10.44 -6.42 -15.37
N SER A 12 9.48 -6.81 -16.22
CA SER A 12 9.02 -5.95 -17.30
C SER A 12 8.27 -4.76 -16.71
N VAL A 13 8.76 -3.55 -16.99
CA VAL A 13 8.10 -2.29 -16.64
C VAL A 13 7.28 -1.84 -17.84
N LEU A 14 5.98 -1.69 -17.66
CA LEU A 14 5.07 -1.17 -18.67
C LEU A 14 4.50 0.17 -18.22
N PRO A 15 4.34 1.16 -19.12
CA PRO A 15 3.56 2.36 -18.82
C PRO A 15 2.12 1.97 -18.44
N LEU A 16 1.54 2.68 -17.47
CA LEU A 16 0.17 2.39 -17.00
C LEU A 16 -0.87 2.42 -18.14
N ASP A 17 -0.67 3.30 -19.13
CA ASP A 17 -1.53 3.44 -20.32
C ASP A 17 -1.46 2.25 -21.29
N GLU A 18 -0.45 1.39 -21.15
CA GLU A 18 -0.23 0.20 -22.00
C GLU A 18 -0.68 -1.10 -21.32
N ILE A 19 -1.14 -1.03 -20.08
CA ILE A 19 -1.58 -2.19 -19.30
C ILE A 19 -3.07 -2.46 -19.53
N SER A 20 -3.42 -3.74 -19.64
CA SER A 20 -4.83 -4.17 -19.65
C SER A 20 -5.39 -4.15 -18.24
N LEU A 21 -6.53 -3.46 -18.06
CA LEU A 21 -7.19 -3.30 -16.77
C LEU A 21 -8.36 -4.28 -16.60
N PRO A 22 -8.73 -4.64 -15.35
CA PRO A 22 -8.11 -4.22 -14.07
C PRO A 22 -6.75 -4.89 -13.83
N LEU A 23 -5.94 -4.33 -12.92
CA LEU A 23 -4.72 -4.98 -12.46
C LEU A 23 -5.06 -6.26 -11.67
N ASP A 24 -4.18 -7.26 -11.72
CA ASP A 24 -4.38 -8.51 -10.97
C ASP A 24 -4.12 -8.32 -9.47
N VAL A 25 -3.11 -7.51 -9.13
CA VAL A 25 -2.71 -7.18 -7.77
C VAL A 25 -1.84 -5.92 -7.77
N ALA A 26 -2.03 -5.06 -6.78
CA ALA A 26 -1.10 -4.01 -6.41
C ALA A 26 -0.45 -4.34 -5.05
N ILE A 27 0.88 -4.27 -4.99
CA ILE A 27 1.65 -4.50 -3.76
C ILE A 27 2.47 -3.25 -3.51
N ASP A 28 2.32 -2.69 -2.32
CA ASP A 28 3.09 -1.54 -1.92
C ASP A 28 3.32 -1.51 -0.40
N GLY A 29 4.16 -0.60 0.06
CA GLY A 29 4.38 -0.31 1.48
C GLY A 29 3.47 0.80 1.99
N ALA A 30 3.50 1.00 3.30
CA ALA A 30 2.90 2.16 3.95
C ALA A 30 3.81 2.72 5.04
N ASP A 31 3.73 4.04 5.23
CA ASP A 31 4.46 4.75 6.27
C ASP A 31 3.77 4.64 7.64
N GLU A 32 2.44 4.56 7.63
CA GLU A 32 1.61 4.22 8.79
C GLU A 32 0.41 3.38 8.33
N VAL A 33 -0.04 2.45 9.16
CA VAL A 33 -1.24 1.64 8.96
C VAL A 33 -2.13 1.74 10.19
N PHE A 34 -3.32 2.32 10.03
CA PHE A 34 -4.32 2.46 11.08
C PHE A 34 -5.58 1.67 10.74
N LYS A 35 -5.93 0.71 11.60
CA LYS A 35 -7.17 -0.05 11.47
C LYS A 35 -8.33 0.69 12.14
N THR A 36 -9.34 1.05 11.35
CA THR A 36 -10.56 1.74 11.80
C THR A 36 -11.78 0.87 11.52
N GLY A 37 -12.33 0.18 12.53
CA GLY A 37 -13.45 -0.73 12.32
C GLY A 37 -13.12 -1.79 11.26
N ASN A 38 -13.87 -1.77 10.14
CA ASN A 38 -13.70 -2.64 8.97
C ASN A 38 -13.00 -1.92 7.80
N SER A 39 -12.09 -0.99 8.09
CA SER A 39 -11.30 -0.30 7.06
C SER A 39 -9.86 -0.08 7.51
N LEU A 40 -8.94 -0.01 6.55
CA LEU A 40 -7.57 0.43 6.76
C LEU A 40 -7.42 1.88 6.26
N VAL A 41 -6.76 2.69 7.07
CA VAL A 41 -6.32 4.05 6.72
C VAL A 41 -4.80 4.04 6.74
N LEU A 42 -4.19 4.43 5.62
CA LEU A 42 -2.75 4.43 5.45
C LEU A 42 -2.22 5.86 5.34
N VAL A 43 -1.01 6.07 5.84
CA VAL A 43 -0.16 7.19 5.41
C VAL A 43 0.88 6.63 4.45
N LYS A 44 1.04 7.25 3.29
CA LYS A 44 2.03 6.90 2.26
C LYS A 44 2.68 8.16 1.70
N GLY A 45 3.71 8.00 0.87
CA GLY A 45 4.33 9.11 0.15
C GLY A 45 5.55 9.75 0.81
N ARG A 46 6.07 9.24 1.93
CA ARG A 46 7.36 9.73 2.48
C ARG A 46 8.53 9.48 1.50
N GLY A 47 8.37 8.55 0.57
CA GLY A 47 9.26 8.32 -0.57
C GLY A 47 9.18 9.37 -1.68
N GLY A 48 8.08 10.12 -1.78
CA GLY A 48 7.90 11.20 -2.76
C GLY A 48 7.15 10.83 -4.06
N ALA A 49 6.52 9.65 -4.11
CA ALA A 49 5.80 9.16 -5.29
C ALA A 49 4.27 9.03 -5.07
N LEU A 50 3.71 9.73 -4.08
CA LEU A 50 2.35 9.48 -3.57
C LEU A 50 1.24 9.52 -4.63
N MET A 51 1.32 10.41 -5.61
CA MET A 51 0.31 10.47 -6.67
C MET A 51 0.41 9.28 -7.62
N ARG A 52 1.63 8.82 -7.94
CA ARG A 52 1.86 7.64 -8.78
C ARG A 52 1.42 6.37 -8.04
N GLU A 53 1.77 6.26 -6.76
CA GLU A 53 1.30 5.19 -5.86
C GLU A 53 -0.23 5.12 -5.89
N LYS A 54 -0.92 6.24 -5.62
CA LYS A 54 -2.38 6.27 -5.58
C LYS A 54 -3.06 5.99 -6.92
N LEU A 55 -2.49 6.45 -8.04
CA LEU A 55 -3.04 6.15 -9.37
C LEU A 55 -3.02 4.65 -9.68
N VAL A 56 -1.91 3.95 -9.39
CA VAL A 56 -1.80 2.50 -9.61
C VAL A 56 -2.79 1.75 -8.71
N GLU A 57 -2.93 2.17 -7.46
CA GLU A 57 -3.82 1.51 -6.48
C GLU A 57 -5.32 1.75 -6.77
N ILE A 58 -5.71 2.92 -7.32
CA ILE A 58 -7.11 3.23 -7.67
C ILE A 58 -7.52 2.63 -9.03
N VAL A 59 -6.59 2.49 -9.98
CA VAL A 59 -6.89 1.95 -11.32
C VAL A 59 -7.32 0.47 -11.31
N ASP A 60 -7.14 -0.22 -10.18
CA ASP A 60 -7.71 -1.54 -9.88
C ASP A 60 -9.20 -1.50 -9.45
N GLU A 61 -9.67 -0.35 -8.96
CA GLU A 61 -11.10 -0.15 -8.67
C GLU A 61 -11.88 0.22 -9.94
N ASP A 62 -12.25 -0.76 -10.77
CA ASP A 62 -13.53 -0.69 -11.49
C ASP A 62 -14.06 -2.03 -12.08
N LYS A 63 -15.25 -2.42 -11.60
CA LYS A 63 -16.37 -3.17 -12.23
C LYS A 63 -16.11 -4.39 -13.16
N LEU A 64 -16.51 -5.56 -12.63
CA LEU A 64 -17.17 -6.74 -13.27
C LEU A 64 -16.65 -7.25 -14.65
N VAL A 65 -15.92 -8.38 -14.70
CA VAL A 65 -15.93 -9.39 -15.80
C VAL A 65 -15.51 -10.81 -15.27
N THR A 66 -15.90 -11.89 -15.97
CA THR A 66 -16.41 -13.20 -15.50
C THR A 66 -15.47 -14.44 -15.42
N ASP A 67 -15.58 -15.15 -14.29
CA ASP A 67 -15.39 -16.54 -13.81
C ASP A 67 -14.86 -17.76 -14.63
N LYS A 68 -14.75 -17.75 -15.97
CA LYS A 68 -14.69 -19.06 -16.69
C LYS A 68 -13.32 -19.70 -16.91
N THR A 69 -12.22 -18.97 -16.78
CA THR A 69 -10.86 -19.48 -17.07
C THR A 69 -9.78 -19.06 -16.06
N PHE A 70 -10.15 -18.35 -15.00
CA PHE A 70 -9.22 -17.77 -14.03
C PHE A 70 -8.34 -18.82 -13.33
N GLY A 71 -7.01 -18.63 -13.36
CA GLY A 71 -6.02 -19.54 -12.74
C GLY A 71 -5.65 -20.79 -13.54
N THR A 72 -6.31 -21.06 -14.68
CA THR A 72 -6.08 -22.28 -15.49
C THR A 72 -5.29 -22.06 -16.79
N THR A 73 -4.93 -20.82 -17.11
CA THR A 73 -4.27 -20.44 -18.38
C THR A 73 -2.75 -20.41 -18.30
N GLY A 74 -2.17 -20.57 -17.10
CA GLY A 74 -0.72 -20.53 -16.88
C GLY A 74 -0.34 -20.59 -15.40
N ALA A 75 0.96 -20.53 -15.12
CA ALA A 75 1.47 -20.37 -13.77
C ALA A 75 1.21 -18.95 -13.25
N LEU A 76 0.79 -18.83 -11.99
CA LEU A 76 0.78 -17.56 -11.25
C LEU A 76 2.12 -17.44 -10.47
N PRO A 77 3.04 -16.56 -10.89
CA PRO A 77 4.33 -16.41 -10.22
C PRO A 77 4.23 -15.69 -8.88
N LEU A 78 4.92 -16.22 -7.87
CA LEU A 78 5.12 -15.56 -6.58
C LEU A 78 6.62 -15.50 -6.27
N GLU A 79 7.18 -14.31 -6.13
CA GLU A 79 8.58 -14.16 -5.71
C GLU A 79 8.72 -14.32 -4.19
N ILE A 80 9.65 -15.17 -3.74
CA ILE A 80 9.90 -15.46 -2.33
C ILE A 80 11.39 -15.47 -2.01
N VAL A 81 11.76 -14.87 -0.87
CA VAL A 81 13.16 -14.84 -0.41
C VAL A 81 13.74 -16.25 -0.22
N GLN A 82 15.03 -16.43 -0.52
CA GLN A 82 15.70 -17.73 -0.41
C GLN A 82 15.70 -18.27 1.03
N PHE A 83 15.94 -17.38 1.99
CA PHE A 83 15.93 -17.74 3.40
C PHE A 83 14.50 -18.08 3.85
N GLY A 84 14.28 -19.32 4.30
CA GLY A 84 12.95 -19.76 4.72
C GLY A 84 11.99 -20.10 3.58
N ALA A 85 12.44 -20.16 2.32
CA ALA A 85 11.59 -20.37 1.15
C ALA A 85 10.65 -21.58 1.25
N GLN A 86 11.08 -22.67 1.88
CA GLN A 86 10.24 -23.86 2.08
C GLN A 86 9.17 -23.65 3.15
N ALA A 87 9.41 -22.79 4.14
CA ALA A 87 8.40 -22.37 5.10
C ALA A 87 7.40 -21.42 4.41
N THR A 88 7.89 -20.43 3.65
CA THR A 88 7.05 -19.51 2.87
C THR A 88 6.15 -20.26 1.88
N ARG A 89 6.70 -21.21 1.12
CA ARG A 89 5.94 -22.08 0.22
C ARG A 89 4.83 -22.84 0.94
N ARG A 90 5.11 -23.42 2.12
CA ARG A 90 4.11 -24.11 2.95
C ARG A 90 3.03 -23.18 3.46
N SER A 91 3.40 -21.98 3.92
CA SER A 91 2.44 -20.96 4.39
C SER A 91 1.53 -20.46 3.27
N VAL A 92 2.09 -20.25 2.07
CA VAL A 92 1.32 -19.87 0.86
C VAL A 92 0.31 -20.96 0.51
N LEU A 93 0.74 -22.22 0.46
CA LEU A 93 -0.15 -23.34 0.18
C LEU A 93 -1.24 -23.50 1.25
N ALA A 94 -0.89 -23.37 2.53
CA ALA A 94 -1.87 -23.42 3.63
C ALA A 94 -2.92 -22.30 3.52
N ALA A 95 -2.49 -21.09 3.15
CA ALA A 95 -3.39 -19.97 2.93
C ALA A 95 -4.35 -20.24 1.75
N ILE A 96 -3.84 -20.77 0.63
CA ILE A 96 -4.67 -21.12 -0.54
C ILE A 96 -5.67 -22.22 -0.20
N VAL A 97 -5.26 -23.28 0.50
CA VAL A 97 -6.14 -24.37 0.94
C VAL A 97 -7.27 -23.83 1.81
N LYS A 98 -6.95 -22.98 2.79
CA LYS A 98 -7.94 -22.40 3.70
C LYS A 98 -8.97 -21.53 2.97
N VAL A 99 -8.55 -20.83 1.91
CA VAL A 99 -9.42 -20.04 1.04
C VAL A 99 -10.35 -20.95 0.24
N ILE A 100 -9.83 -22.03 -0.35
CA ILE A 100 -10.61 -22.96 -1.17
C ILE A 100 -11.62 -23.77 -0.33
N GLU A 101 -11.25 -24.16 0.90
CA GLU A 101 -12.11 -24.99 1.77
C GLU A 101 -13.11 -24.20 2.63
N GLU A 102 -13.18 -22.87 2.50
CA GLU A 102 -14.15 -22.00 3.18
C GLU A 102 -14.30 -22.24 4.71
N LYS A 103 -13.16 -22.19 5.44
CA LYS A 103 -12.95 -22.48 6.89
C LYS A 103 -12.46 -23.89 7.18
N ALA A 104 -11.21 -24.18 6.79
CA ALA A 104 -10.49 -25.33 7.32
C ALA A 104 -10.41 -25.27 8.87
N PRO A 105 -10.70 -26.37 9.60
CA PRO A 105 -10.63 -26.39 11.06
C PRO A 105 -9.19 -26.16 11.55
N GLN A 106 -9.03 -25.39 12.63
CA GLN A 106 -7.72 -25.26 13.31
C GLN A 106 -7.25 -26.64 13.80
N GLY A 107 -6.01 -27.01 13.50
CA GLY A 107 -5.43 -28.33 13.75
C GLY A 107 -5.78 -29.40 12.70
N GLY A 108 -6.43 -29.03 11.59
CA GLY A 108 -6.80 -29.95 10.51
C GLY A 108 -5.63 -30.44 9.63
N PRO A 109 -5.88 -31.39 8.71
CA PRO A 109 -4.85 -31.96 7.83
C PRO A 109 -4.09 -30.91 7.00
N SER A 110 -4.75 -29.78 6.69
CA SER A 110 -4.20 -28.62 5.96
C SER A 110 -3.14 -27.83 6.72
N GLU A 111 -3.09 -27.92 8.06
CA GLU A 111 -2.02 -27.30 8.88
C GLU A 111 -0.84 -28.25 9.09
N GLN A 112 -1.09 -29.57 9.07
CA GLN A 112 -0.04 -30.59 9.26
C GLN A 112 0.76 -30.86 7.98
N ASP A 113 0.09 -30.87 6.82
CA ASP A 113 0.72 -31.02 5.50
C ASP A 113 0.01 -30.16 4.44
N PRO A 114 0.35 -28.86 4.37
CA PRO A 114 -0.25 -27.92 3.42
C PRO A 114 -0.07 -28.32 1.94
N GLU A 115 0.99 -29.06 1.63
CA GLU A 115 1.31 -29.44 0.26
C GLU A 115 0.36 -30.52 -0.25
N LYS A 116 0.16 -31.56 0.56
CA LYS A 116 -0.79 -32.63 0.23
C LYS A 116 -2.23 -32.14 0.18
N ALA A 117 -2.59 -31.22 1.08
CA ALA A 117 -3.93 -30.61 1.08
C ALA A 117 -4.15 -29.77 -0.19
N ALA A 118 -3.17 -28.95 -0.59
CA ALA A 118 -3.25 -28.18 -1.82
C ALA A 118 -3.34 -29.07 -3.06
N GLU A 119 -2.56 -30.15 -3.12
CA GLU A 119 -2.58 -31.08 -4.25
C GLU A 119 -3.95 -31.76 -4.42
N ALA A 120 -4.60 -32.15 -3.32
CA ALA A 120 -5.95 -32.72 -3.33
C ALA A 120 -7.01 -31.75 -3.91
N LEU A 121 -6.77 -30.44 -3.73
CA LEU A 121 -7.61 -29.37 -4.28
C LEU A 121 -7.21 -28.96 -5.71
N GLY A 122 -6.17 -29.59 -6.27
CA GLY A 122 -5.66 -29.29 -7.61
C GLY A 122 -4.82 -28.03 -7.67
N VAL A 123 -4.23 -27.61 -6.54
CA VAL A 123 -3.27 -26.50 -6.45
C VAL A 123 -1.87 -27.08 -6.27
N SER A 124 -0.91 -26.56 -7.02
CA SER A 124 0.51 -26.84 -6.75
C SER A 124 1.32 -25.57 -6.72
N ALA A 125 2.38 -25.56 -5.91
CA ALA A 125 3.37 -24.50 -5.87
C ALA A 125 4.73 -25.11 -6.17
N VAL A 126 5.31 -24.75 -7.31
CA VAL A 126 6.55 -25.34 -7.83
C VAL A 126 7.59 -24.25 -7.92
N TYR A 127 8.79 -24.50 -7.41
CA TYR A 127 9.89 -23.56 -7.66
C TYR A 127 10.15 -23.50 -9.16
N ARG A 128 10.10 -22.29 -9.71
CA ARG A 128 10.41 -22.04 -11.12
C ARG A 128 11.83 -22.50 -11.38
N HIS A 129 12.04 -23.13 -12.53
CA HIS A 129 13.36 -23.52 -13.01
C HIS A 129 13.76 -22.69 -14.22
N CYS A 130 15.06 -22.52 -14.44
CA CYS A 130 15.58 -21.85 -15.62
C CYS A 130 15.09 -22.56 -16.90
N LYS A 131 14.74 -21.77 -17.92
CA LYS A 131 14.21 -22.31 -19.20
C LYS A 131 15.21 -23.29 -19.81
N GLY A 132 14.78 -24.55 -20.01
CA GLY A 132 15.61 -25.62 -20.56
C GLY A 132 16.44 -26.41 -19.53
N SER A 133 16.28 -26.15 -18.23
CA SER A 133 16.91 -26.90 -17.15
C SER A 133 15.89 -27.32 -16.11
N SER A 134 15.89 -28.59 -15.70
CA SER A 134 15.05 -29.10 -14.61
C SER A 134 15.74 -29.12 -13.24
N ASN A 135 17.04 -28.76 -13.18
CA ASN A 135 17.84 -28.89 -11.97
C ASN A 135 18.37 -27.56 -11.44
N GLN A 136 18.19 -26.47 -12.18
CA GLN A 136 18.57 -25.14 -11.76
C GLN A 136 17.32 -24.33 -11.48
N LEU A 137 17.11 -24.01 -10.20
CA LEU A 137 16.04 -23.08 -9.82
C LEU A 137 16.29 -21.73 -10.48
N PHE A 138 15.22 -21.16 -11.00
CA PHE A 138 15.20 -19.77 -11.41
C PHE A 138 15.34 -18.94 -10.14
N VAL A 139 16.50 -18.32 -10.01
CA VAL A 139 16.74 -17.28 -9.03
C VAL A 139 16.48 -15.99 -9.79
N SER A 140 15.43 -15.28 -9.39
CA SER A 140 15.17 -13.92 -9.86
C SER A 140 16.39 -13.07 -9.60
N ASP A 141 16.53 -11.95 -10.31
CA ASP A 141 17.76 -11.19 -10.18
C ASP A 141 17.85 -10.45 -8.82
N ASN A 142 16.80 -10.53 -7.99
CA ASN A 142 16.78 -10.12 -6.58
C ASN A 142 17.48 -11.13 -5.66
N GLY A 143 17.98 -12.24 -6.24
CA GLY A 143 18.47 -13.36 -5.46
C GLY A 143 17.34 -14.13 -4.79
N ASN A 144 16.10 -14.04 -5.25
CA ASN A 144 14.94 -14.73 -4.65
C ASN A 144 14.48 -15.91 -5.52
N PHE A 145 13.84 -16.91 -4.91
CA PHE A 145 13.19 -17.95 -5.71
C PHE A 145 11.86 -17.46 -6.25
N CYS A 146 11.48 -17.92 -7.44
CA CYS A 146 10.11 -17.76 -7.93
C CYS A 146 9.34 -19.05 -7.67
N LEU A 147 8.16 -18.93 -7.07
CA LEU A 147 7.24 -20.01 -6.77
C LEU A 147 6.04 -19.90 -7.73
N ASP A 148 5.97 -20.79 -8.70
CA ASP A 148 4.89 -20.86 -9.68
C ASP A 148 3.70 -21.64 -9.10
N LEU A 149 2.57 -20.96 -8.96
CA LEU A 149 1.30 -21.54 -8.52
C LEU A 149 0.49 -22.01 -9.74
N PHE A 150 0.01 -23.25 -9.71
CA PHE A 150 -0.83 -23.82 -10.76
C PHE A 150 -2.17 -24.28 -10.19
N PHE A 151 -3.25 -24.06 -10.95
CA PHE A 151 -4.59 -24.49 -10.59
C PHE A 151 -5.16 -25.41 -11.69
N LYS A 152 -5.54 -26.64 -11.32
CA LYS A 152 -6.15 -27.62 -12.26
C LYS A 152 -7.62 -27.32 -12.59
N ARG A 153 -8.25 -26.42 -11.83
CA ARG A 153 -9.64 -26.01 -12.01
C ARG A 153 -9.73 -24.49 -11.88
N PRO A 154 -10.63 -23.82 -12.60
CA PRO A 154 -10.85 -22.40 -12.41
C PRO A 154 -11.22 -22.14 -10.96
N ILE A 155 -10.69 -21.06 -10.40
CA ILE A 155 -11.12 -20.59 -9.07
C ILE A 155 -12.60 -20.22 -9.20
N LYS A 156 -13.46 -20.89 -8.43
CA LYS A 156 -14.89 -20.57 -8.38
C LYS A 156 -15.07 -19.28 -7.57
N ASP A 157 -15.91 -18.37 -8.06
CA ASP A 157 -16.08 -17.03 -7.51
C ASP A 157 -14.75 -16.27 -7.35
N PRO A 158 -14.02 -15.91 -8.44
CA PRO A 158 -12.81 -15.09 -8.36
C PRO A 158 -13.05 -13.74 -7.69
N HIS A 159 -14.30 -13.28 -7.63
CA HIS A 159 -14.71 -12.14 -6.81
C HIS A 159 -14.42 -12.33 -5.31
N LYS A 160 -14.23 -13.55 -4.81
CA LYS A 160 -13.77 -13.85 -3.44
C LYS A 160 -12.26 -13.68 -3.20
N LEU A 161 -11.47 -13.40 -4.24
CA LEU A 161 -10.12 -12.84 -4.11
C LEU A 161 -10.25 -11.34 -3.79
N HIS A 162 -10.89 -11.04 -2.65
CA HIS A 162 -11.21 -9.69 -2.23
C HIS A 162 -9.97 -8.87 -1.84
N ASP A 163 -8.76 -9.45 -1.85
CA ASP A 163 -7.53 -8.74 -1.50
C ASP A 163 -6.73 -8.37 -2.76
N ARG A 164 -7.03 -7.22 -3.39
CA ARG A 164 -6.35 -6.76 -4.60
C ARG A 164 -5.25 -5.74 -4.32
N LEU A 165 -5.38 -4.96 -3.25
CA LEU A 165 -4.30 -4.14 -2.73
C LEU A 165 -3.72 -4.71 -1.43
N ILE A 166 -2.49 -5.21 -1.53
CA ILE A 166 -1.75 -5.79 -0.41
C ILE A 166 -0.68 -4.80 0.07
N ASN A 167 -0.82 -4.34 1.31
CA ASN A 167 0.22 -3.57 1.97
C ASN A 167 1.16 -4.48 2.75
N ILE A 168 2.47 -4.36 2.52
CA ILE A 168 3.49 -5.08 3.28
C ILE A 168 4.26 -4.08 4.14
N VAL A 169 4.21 -4.26 5.45
CA VAL A 169 4.85 -3.34 6.40
C VAL A 169 5.56 -4.07 7.52
N ASP A 170 6.52 -3.40 8.14
CA ASP A 170 7.07 -3.81 9.42
C ASP A 170 6.10 -3.46 10.57
N GLU A 171 6.20 -4.19 11.69
CA GLU A 171 5.32 -3.99 12.86
C GLU A 171 5.36 -2.58 13.45
N ASP A 172 6.44 -1.81 13.19
CA ASP A 172 6.59 -0.43 13.63
C ASP A 172 5.71 0.57 12.85
N LYS A 173 5.15 0.15 11.70
CA LYS A 173 4.21 0.96 10.91
C LYS A 173 2.78 0.85 11.40
N LEU A 174 2.46 -0.14 12.24
CA LEU A 174 1.14 -0.26 12.84
C LEU A 174 0.94 0.84 13.89
N VAL A 175 -0.12 1.62 13.72
CA VAL A 175 -0.46 2.71 14.64
C VAL A 175 -1.89 2.57 15.16
N THR A 176 -2.18 3.32 16.22
CA THR A 176 -3.47 3.32 16.92
C THR A 176 -4.13 4.69 16.78
N ASP A 177 -5.37 4.80 17.25
CA ASP A 177 -6.09 6.08 17.40
C ASP A 177 -5.32 7.12 18.24
N LYS A 178 -4.38 6.65 19.07
CA LYS A 178 -3.52 7.49 19.92
C LYS A 178 -2.22 7.93 19.25
N THR A 179 -1.86 7.40 18.09
CA THR A 179 -0.56 7.64 17.45
C THR A 179 -0.63 7.95 15.97
N PHE A 180 -1.75 7.70 15.29
CA PHE A 180 -1.92 7.97 13.87
C PHE A 180 -1.67 9.45 13.52
N GLY A 181 -0.82 9.69 12.53
CA GLY A 181 -0.37 11.00 12.07
C GLY A 181 0.76 11.64 12.89
N THR A 182 1.24 10.99 13.94
CA THR A 182 2.26 11.56 14.86
C THR A 182 3.65 10.94 14.73
N THR A 183 3.79 9.86 13.96
CA THR A 183 5.07 9.13 13.85
C THR A 183 6.00 9.71 12.79
N GLY A 184 5.48 10.59 11.95
CA GLY A 184 6.25 11.29 10.92
C GLY A 184 5.38 12.23 10.10
N ALA A 185 5.89 12.61 8.93
CA ALA A 185 5.17 13.50 8.04
C ALA A 185 3.95 12.82 7.41
N LEU A 186 2.86 13.59 7.27
CA LEU A 186 1.80 13.36 6.30
C LEU A 186 2.10 14.23 5.06
N PRO A 187 2.52 13.65 3.93
CA PRO A 187 2.88 14.42 2.75
C PRO A 187 1.66 14.86 1.95
N LEU A 188 1.72 16.05 1.37
CA LEU A 188 0.83 16.52 0.33
C LEU A 188 1.64 16.84 -0.92
N GLU A 189 1.14 16.45 -2.08
CA GLU A 189 1.66 16.94 -3.35
C GLU A 189 0.89 18.21 -3.72
N ILE A 190 1.61 19.31 -3.97
CA ILE A 190 1.03 20.62 -4.28
C ILE A 190 1.71 21.26 -5.49
N VAL A 191 0.95 22.01 -6.27
CA VAL A 191 1.49 22.73 -7.42
C VAL A 191 2.52 23.78 -7.00
N GLN A 192 3.52 24.03 -7.85
CA GLN A 192 4.54 25.05 -7.57
C GLN A 192 3.97 26.48 -7.60
N PHE A 193 3.05 26.74 -8.53
CA PHE A 193 2.46 28.06 -8.70
C PHE A 193 1.58 28.41 -7.49
N GLY A 194 1.92 29.49 -6.80
CA GLY A 194 1.17 29.92 -5.62
C GLY A 194 1.35 29.00 -4.40
N ALA A 195 2.39 28.16 -4.35
CA ALA A 195 2.61 27.19 -3.28
C ALA A 195 2.49 27.76 -1.85
N GLN A 196 2.93 29.00 -1.62
CA GLN A 196 2.77 29.67 -0.33
C GLN A 196 1.30 29.96 0.03
N ALA A 197 0.49 30.37 -0.95
CA ALA A 197 -0.94 30.56 -0.75
C ALA A 197 -1.65 29.21 -0.54
N THR A 198 -1.25 28.17 -1.26
CA THR A 198 -1.71 26.79 -1.05
C THR A 198 -1.39 26.31 0.37
N ARG A 199 -0.13 26.46 0.83
CA ARG A 199 0.29 26.10 2.20
C ARG A 199 -0.53 26.82 3.26
N ARG A 200 -0.79 28.12 3.11
CA ARG A 200 -1.67 28.87 4.02
C ARG A 200 -3.11 28.34 4.02
N SER A 201 -3.63 27.99 2.86
CA SER A 201 -5.00 27.45 2.71
C SER A 201 -5.13 26.05 3.30
N VAL A 202 -4.08 25.21 3.15
CA VAL A 202 -3.96 23.89 3.79
C VAL A 202 -3.98 24.04 5.32
N LEU A 203 -3.17 24.93 5.88
CA LEU A 203 -3.14 25.16 7.33
C LEU A 203 -4.49 25.68 7.84
N ALA A 204 -5.14 26.58 7.11
CA ALA A 204 -6.49 27.05 7.45
C ALA A 204 -7.54 25.93 7.40
N ALA A 205 -7.44 25.03 6.41
CA ALA A 205 -8.29 23.84 6.30
C ALA A 205 -8.10 22.91 7.51
N ILE A 206 -6.86 22.64 7.92
CA ILE A 206 -6.56 21.79 9.08
C ILE A 206 -7.11 22.41 10.37
N VAL A 207 -6.89 23.70 10.59
CA VAL A 207 -7.42 24.41 11.77
C VAL A 207 -8.94 24.25 11.84
N LYS A 208 -9.66 24.40 10.73
CA LYS A 208 -11.12 24.20 10.67
C LYS A 208 -11.56 22.76 10.95
N VAL A 209 -10.76 21.76 10.58
CA VAL A 209 -11.04 20.35 10.88
C VAL A 209 -10.86 20.08 12.38
N ILE A 210 -9.81 20.62 12.99
CA ILE A 210 -9.51 20.46 14.43
C ILE A 210 -10.48 21.27 15.30
N GLU A 211 -10.77 22.50 14.91
CA GLU A 211 -11.68 23.42 15.60
C GLU A 211 -13.05 23.37 14.93
N GLU A 212 -13.83 22.32 15.21
CA GLU A 212 -15.15 22.05 14.59
C GLU A 212 -16.17 23.22 14.61
N LYS A 213 -15.92 24.27 15.42
CA LYS A 213 -16.75 25.47 15.58
C LYS A 213 -15.98 26.78 15.37
N ALA A 214 -14.85 26.78 14.65
CA ALA A 214 -14.10 28.01 14.40
C ALA A 214 -14.99 29.06 13.69
N PRO A 215 -15.17 30.27 14.26
CA PRO A 215 -15.97 31.31 13.63
C PRO A 215 -15.33 31.76 12.31
N GLN A 216 -16.15 31.96 11.28
CA GLN A 216 -15.70 32.62 10.05
C GLN A 216 -15.24 34.05 10.39
N GLY A 217 -14.06 34.45 9.90
CA GLY A 217 -13.41 35.72 10.19
C GLY A 217 -12.61 35.76 11.50
N GLY A 218 -12.40 34.63 12.18
CA GLY A 218 -11.63 34.56 13.44
C GLY A 218 -10.12 34.81 13.28
N PRO A 219 -9.37 34.98 14.39
CA PRO A 219 -7.92 35.19 14.37
C PRO A 219 -7.14 34.06 13.69
N SER A 220 -7.71 32.85 13.63
CA SER A 220 -7.17 31.71 12.89
C SER A 220 -7.27 31.80 11.36
N GLU A 221 -8.13 32.67 10.82
CA GLU A 221 -8.19 32.95 9.38
C GLU A 221 -7.19 34.04 8.95
N GLN A 222 -6.82 34.94 9.85
CA GLN A 222 -5.86 36.01 9.57
C GLN A 222 -4.41 35.48 9.51
N ASP A 223 -4.07 34.56 10.42
CA ASP A 223 -2.79 33.88 10.47
C ASP A 223 -2.96 32.36 10.69
N PRO A 224 -3.22 31.60 9.59
CA PRO A 224 -3.39 30.16 9.66
C PRO A 224 -2.16 29.41 10.19
N GLU A 225 -0.96 29.96 10.00
CA GLU A 225 0.28 29.32 10.44
C GLU A 225 0.38 29.32 11.96
N LYS A 226 0.20 30.50 12.56
CA LYS A 226 0.23 30.64 14.02
C LYS A 226 -0.90 29.84 14.69
N ALA A 227 -2.08 29.81 14.08
CA ALA A 227 -3.20 29.03 14.59
C ALA A 227 -2.92 27.53 14.53
N ALA A 228 -2.41 27.03 13.40
CA ALA A 228 -2.00 25.64 13.26
C ALA A 228 -0.89 25.27 14.26
N GLU A 229 0.11 26.14 14.43
CA GLU A 229 1.21 25.93 15.39
C GLU A 229 0.69 25.81 16.83
N ALA A 230 -0.26 26.66 17.22
CA ALA A 230 -0.90 26.59 18.55
C ALA A 230 -1.68 25.29 18.76
N LEU A 231 -2.21 24.70 17.68
CA LEU A 231 -2.85 23.38 17.70
C LEU A 231 -1.84 22.23 17.59
N GLY A 232 -0.56 22.53 17.41
CA GLY A 232 0.52 21.57 17.30
C GLY A 232 0.71 21.00 15.90
N VAL A 233 0.34 21.76 14.87
CA VAL A 233 0.50 21.39 13.46
C VAL A 233 1.51 22.32 12.80
N SER A 234 2.43 21.76 12.02
CA SER A 234 3.32 22.53 11.14
C SER A 234 3.32 21.96 9.72
N ALA A 235 3.65 22.81 8.76
CA ALA A 235 3.77 22.44 7.35
C ALA A 235 5.12 22.92 6.81
N VAL A 236 5.92 21.99 6.30
CA VAL A 236 7.30 22.22 5.84
C VAL A 236 7.43 21.72 4.42
N TYR A 237 8.02 22.52 3.52
CA TYR A 237 8.36 22.01 2.20
C TYR A 237 9.46 20.95 2.31
N ARG A 238 9.24 19.82 1.66
CA ARG A 238 10.23 18.75 1.62
C ARG A 238 11.46 19.23 0.88
N HIS A 239 12.64 18.91 1.43
CA HIS A 239 13.92 19.18 0.80
C HIS A 239 14.55 17.90 0.26
N CYS A 240 15.41 18.02 -0.75
CA CYS A 240 16.17 16.88 -1.27
C CYS A 240 17.06 16.28 -0.18
N LYS A 241 17.20 14.95 -0.16
CA LYS A 241 18.11 14.28 0.78
C LYS A 241 19.53 14.83 0.62
N GLY A 242 20.14 15.24 1.73
CA GLY A 242 21.50 15.80 1.75
C GLY A 242 21.61 17.27 1.35
N SER A 243 20.49 17.98 1.10
CA SER A 243 20.49 19.41 0.79
C SER A 243 19.39 20.13 1.54
N SER A 244 19.73 21.13 2.37
CA SER A 244 18.74 21.99 3.03
C SER A 244 18.30 23.19 2.19
N ASN A 245 18.87 23.39 1.00
CA ASN A 245 18.58 24.55 0.15
C ASN A 245 17.79 24.21 -1.12
N GLN A 246 17.62 22.93 -1.43
CA GLN A 246 16.90 22.50 -2.61
C GLN A 246 15.62 21.80 -2.20
N LEU A 247 14.48 22.32 -2.67
CA LEU A 247 13.18 21.67 -2.49
C LEU A 247 13.12 20.39 -3.32
N PHE A 248 12.50 19.36 -2.74
CA PHE A 248 12.13 18.16 -3.45
C PHE A 248 11.02 18.49 -4.45
N VAL A 249 11.18 18.00 -5.68
CA VAL A 249 10.19 18.08 -6.75
C VAL A 249 9.83 16.64 -7.10
N SER A 250 8.53 16.32 -7.09
CA SER A 250 8.02 15.00 -7.47
C SER A 250 8.26 14.72 -8.96
N ASP A 251 8.07 13.47 -9.37
CA ASP A 251 8.14 13.07 -10.78
C ASP A 251 7.12 13.84 -11.66
N ASN A 252 6.02 14.32 -11.06
CA ASN A 252 5.02 15.15 -11.73
C ASN A 252 5.36 16.65 -11.76
N GLY A 253 6.54 17.04 -11.27
CA GLY A 253 6.96 18.43 -11.25
C GLY A 253 6.32 19.27 -10.14
N ASN A 254 5.76 18.65 -9.10
CA ASN A 254 5.09 19.37 -8.00
C ASN A 254 5.98 19.43 -6.75
N PHE A 255 5.66 20.33 -5.82
CA PHE A 255 6.30 20.33 -4.50
C PHE A 255 5.63 19.34 -3.56
N CYS A 256 6.41 18.80 -2.62
CA CYS A 256 5.87 18.04 -1.51
C CYS A 256 5.84 18.92 -0.24
N LEU A 257 4.66 19.06 0.36
CA LEU A 257 4.42 19.76 1.61
C LEU A 257 4.17 18.74 2.73
N ASP A 258 5.16 18.58 3.61
CA ASP A 258 5.10 17.67 4.75
C ASP A 258 4.38 18.32 5.93
N LEU A 259 3.27 17.72 6.34
CA LEU A 259 2.53 18.11 7.54
C LEU A 259 3.00 17.28 8.74
N PHE A 260 3.23 17.95 9.87
CA PHE A 260 3.58 17.29 11.13
C PHE A 260 2.55 17.61 12.20
N PHE A 261 2.06 16.58 12.88
CA PHE A 261 1.07 16.72 13.94
C PHE A 261 1.68 16.27 15.28
N LYS A 262 1.65 17.16 16.28
CA LYS A 262 2.01 16.82 17.67
C LYS A 262 0.93 16.02 18.40
N ARG A 263 -0.26 15.93 17.80
CA ARG A 263 -1.44 15.23 18.35
C ARG A 263 -2.04 14.31 17.28
N PRO A 264 -2.67 13.20 17.66
CA PRO A 264 -3.22 12.25 16.69
C PRO A 264 -4.31 12.87 15.81
N ILE A 265 -4.33 12.45 14.55
CA ILE A 265 -5.41 12.80 13.61
C ILE A 265 -6.65 11.98 13.99
N LYS A 266 -7.68 12.64 14.51
CA LYS A 266 -8.90 11.97 14.99
C LYS A 266 -9.83 11.46 13.89
N ASP A 267 -9.92 12.22 12.80
CA ASP A 267 -10.84 11.94 11.69
C ASP A 267 -10.07 12.06 10.37
N PRO A 268 -9.39 10.99 9.94
CA PRO A 268 -8.61 10.99 8.70
C PRO A 268 -9.46 11.21 7.45
N HIS A 269 -10.72 10.75 7.44
CA HIS A 269 -11.64 10.95 6.32
C HIS A 269 -11.95 12.43 6.13
N LYS A 270 -12.42 13.09 7.20
CA LYS A 270 -12.73 14.53 7.16
C LYS A 270 -11.50 15.37 6.85
N LEU A 271 -10.32 14.97 7.34
CA LEU A 271 -9.07 15.64 7.02
C LEU A 271 -8.72 15.49 5.53
N HIS A 272 -8.75 14.27 4.99
CA HIS A 272 -8.52 13.99 3.57
C HIS A 272 -9.47 14.80 2.69
N ASP A 273 -10.78 14.67 2.91
CA ASP A 273 -11.84 15.36 2.15
C ASP A 273 -11.64 16.88 2.17
N ARG A 274 -11.18 17.43 3.29
CA ARG A 274 -10.93 18.86 3.38
C ARG A 274 -9.68 19.27 2.61
N LEU A 275 -8.60 18.51 2.72
CA LEU A 275 -7.30 18.83 2.14
C LEU A 275 -7.31 18.69 0.61
N ILE A 276 -7.88 17.62 0.08
CA ILE A 276 -7.91 17.36 -1.37
C ILE A 276 -8.71 18.43 -2.13
N ASN A 277 -9.66 19.07 -1.46
CA ASN A 277 -10.47 20.16 -2.03
C ASN A 277 -9.81 21.55 -1.93
N VAL A 278 -8.60 21.66 -1.38
CA VAL A 278 -7.85 22.94 -1.37
C VAL A 278 -7.24 23.16 -2.76
N VAL A 279 -7.58 24.27 -3.41
CA VAL A 279 -7.00 24.64 -4.71
C VAL A 279 -5.46 24.70 -4.61
N GLY A 280 -4.80 23.96 -5.49
CA GLY A 280 -3.35 23.82 -5.53
C GLY A 280 -2.81 22.58 -4.79
N VAL A 281 -3.65 21.88 -4.03
CA VAL A 281 -3.36 20.49 -3.63
C VAL A 281 -3.66 19.58 -4.81
N VAL A 282 -2.69 18.73 -5.15
CA VAL A 282 -2.80 17.73 -6.21
C VAL A 282 -3.28 16.42 -5.61
N GLU A 283 -2.63 15.97 -4.53
CA GLU A 283 -3.02 14.77 -3.79
C GLU A 283 -2.48 14.80 -2.35
N THR A 284 -3.06 13.97 -1.48
CA THR A 284 -2.69 13.77 -0.09
C THR A 284 -2.12 12.38 0.14
N GLY A 285 -1.21 12.26 1.11
CA GLY A 285 -0.66 11.00 1.58
C GLY A 285 -1.61 10.16 2.43
N ILE A 286 -2.91 10.53 2.55
CA ILE A 286 -3.92 9.72 3.25
C ILE A 286 -4.59 8.80 2.23
N PHE A 287 -4.53 7.50 2.45
CA PHE A 287 -5.11 6.48 1.60
C PHE A 287 -6.18 5.75 2.42
N ILE A 288 -7.42 5.80 1.95
CA ILE A 288 -8.59 5.40 2.75
C ILE A 288 -9.38 4.36 1.98
N GLY A 289 -9.64 3.21 2.60
CA GLY A 289 -10.60 2.24 2.08
C GLY A 289 -10.13 1.47 0.84
N ILE A 290 -8.90 1.69 0.39
CA ILE A 290 -8.33 1.04 -0.80
C ILE A 290 -7.56 -0.25 -0.50
N SER A 291 -7.14 -0.48 0.75
CA SER A 291 -6.35 -1.66 1.11
C SER A 291 -7.20 -2.72 1.77
N ASP A 292 -7.14 -3.90 1.17
CA ASP A 292 -7.92 -5.06 1.59
C ASP A 292 -7.16 -5.91 2.62
N LEU A 293 -5.84 -6.02 2.43
CA LEU A 293 -4.95 -6.83 3.27
C LEU A 293 -3.67 -6.06 3.61
N CYS A 294 -3.33 -6.07 4.89
CA CYS A 294 -2.01 -5.69 5.36
C CYS A 294 -1.27 -6.91 5.94
N ILE A 295 -0.09 -7.20 5.41
CA ILE A 295 0.85 -8.20 5.90
C ILE A 295 1.90 -7.49 6.74
N VAL A 296 2.00 -7.89 8.00
CA VAL A 296 2.89 -7.28 8.98
C VAL A 296 4.05 -8.22 9.27
N GLY A 297 5.28 -7.78 9.00
CA GLY A 297 6.51 -8.44 9.41
C GLY A 297 6.89 -8.10 10.85
N HIS A 298 7.11 -9.10 11.69
CA HIS A 298 7.54 -8.93 13.07
C HIS A 298 9.03 -9.20 13.23
N SER A 299 9.66 -8.53 14.20
CA SER A 299 11.07 -8.73 14.58
C SER A 299 11.39 -10.17 15.02
N SER A 300 10.39 -10.94 15.43
CA SER A 300 10.48 -12.37 15.71
C SER A 300 10.68 -13.25 14.47
N GLY A 301 10.54 -12.70 13.26
CA GLY A 301 10.53 -13.42 11.99
C GLY A 301 9.16 -14.02 11.63
N THR A 302 8.11 -13.74 12.41
CA THR A 302 6.72 -14.15 12.09
C THR A 302 6.00 -13.07 11.29
N THR A 303 4.88 -13.44 10.66
CA THR A 303 3.99 -12.48 9.99
C THR A 303 2.57 -12.55 10.54
N THR A 304 1.89 -11.41 10.56
CA THR A 304 0.45 -11.31 10.89
C THR A 304 -0.31 -10.74 9.70
N ARG A 305 -1.54 -11.22 9.51
CA ARG A 305 -2.47 -10.66 8.52
C ARG A 305 -3.47 -9.76 9.24
N VAL A 306 -3.50 -8.49 8.83
CA VAL A 306 -4.50 -7.51 9.23
C VAL A 306 -5.41 -7.30 8.02
N ALA A 307 -6.49 -8.06 7.96
CA ALA A 307 -7.52 -7.94 6.93
C ALA A 307 -8.76 -7.21 7.49
N LEU A 308 -9.61 -6.75 6.57
CA LEU A 308 -10.93 -6.17 6.86
C LEU A 308 -11.92 -7.21 7.40
#